data_AF-A0A3P9I7E5-F1
#
_entry.id   AF-A0A3P9I7E5-F1
#
_cell.length_a   1.000
_cell.length_b   1.000
_cell.length_c   1.000
_cell.angle_alpha   90.00
_cell.angle_beta   90.00
_cell.angle_gamma   90.00
#
_symmetry.space_group_name_H-M   'P 1'
#
loop_
_entity.id
_entity.type
_entity.pdbx_description
1 polymer ?
#
loop_
_entity_poly.entity_id
_entity_poly.type
_entity_poly.pdbx_seq_one_letter_code
_entity_poly.pdbx_strand_id
1 'polypeptide(L)'
;GEKKIKYCLLGSFEFHKTYMKDYCKRNGLLTLSVFAVVTGCVLGFSLRTLNLSTQAKIYFAFPGELLMRMLKMLILPLITSSLMSGLSAMDTKASGRLGVLTITYYLWTTFIAVIVGIVLVLIIHPGTGSEKDGHHASTGPVMTSADALNLDCVYYLFYMSLMLLSFQYRTDLVPIIQNSDEKESQVNYVYVMPDYHNPQLGHPVFLEITPAPDIKYKIVPSTSKGMNVLGIVIFSATMGLLLGKMGERGLPLVNVCQCINECVMKIINAAMWYFPFGIVFLVAGKILDMHDPAHLGEKLGMYFITVLAGLFVHGLILLPLFYFFFTRKNPFVYIRGLLQALVIALATSSSSATLPITMKCLLENCGVDRQIARFVLPVGATINMDGTALYEAVAAIFIAQVNDHELDFGQLVTVSITATAASIGAAGIPQAGLVTMVIVLTSVGLPPADISLIVAIDWVLDRFRTMINVLGDALAAGIMAHLCKKDFEKSVALSDAPLLPHRCDCMFEVDGDNVLERPVPCYNLCQV
;
A
#
# COMPACT_ATOMS: atom_id res chain seq x y z
N GLY A 1 -25.29 -56.35 -12.20
CA GLY A 1 -25.34 -54.88 -12.29
C GLY A 1 -24.91 -54.22 -10.99
N GLU A 2 -25.67 -54.41 -9.91
CA GLU A 2 -25.52 -53.64 -8.66
C GLU A 2 -24.16 -53.76 -7.94
N LYS A 3 -23.52 -54.94 -7.95
CA LYS A 3 -22.20 -55.09 -7.32
C LYS A 3 -21.11 -54.26 -8.02
N LYS A 4 -21.15 -54.14 -9.36
CA LYS A 4 -20.18 -53.30 -10.12
C LYS A 4 -20.35 -51.81 -9.83
N ILE A 5 -21.59 -51.35 -9.59
CA ILE A 5 -21.90 -49.95 -9.27
C ILE A 5 -21.43 -49.60 -7.85
N LYS A 6 -21.63 -50.49 -6.88
CA LYS A 6 -21.12 -50.31 -5.50
C LYS A 6 -19.59 -50.22 -5.44
N TYR A 7 -18.86 -51.07 -6.16
CA TYR A 7 -17.39 -51.00 -6.22
C TYR A 7 -16.89 -49.74 -6.94
N CYS A 8 -17.61 -49.24 -7.96
CA CYS A 8 -17.25 -48.00 -8.65
C CYS A 8 -17.49 -46.75 -7.77
N LEU A 9 -18.59 -46.72 -7.00
CA LEU A 9 -18.88 -45.66 -6.04
C LEU A 9 -17.93 -45.66 -4.83
N LEU A 10 -17.60 -46.83 -4.28
CA LEU A 10 -16.63 -46.96 -3.17
C LEU A 10 -15.21 -46.58 -3.61
N GLY A 11 -14.79 -47.00 -4.82
CA GLY A 11 -13.51 -46.57 -5.40
C GLY A 11 -13.45 -45.07 -5.70
N SER A 12 -14.57 -44.47 -6.14
CA SER A 12 -14.66 -43.01 -6.34
C SER A 12 -14.58 -42.24 -5.02
N PHE A 13 -15.18 -42.76 -3.94
CA PHE A 13 -15.18 -42.13 -2.61
C PHE A 13 -13.81 -42.23 -1.92
N GLU A 14 -13.12 -43.38 -2.01
CA GLU A 14 -11.74 -43.51 -1.52
C GLU A 14 -10.74 -42.69 -2.33
N PHE A 15 -10.91 -42.62 -3.65
CA PHE A 15 -10.13 -41.72 -4.51
C PHE A 15 -10.36 -40.26 -4.13
N HIS A 16 -11.61 -39.85 -3.89
CA HIS A 16 -11.94 -38.50 -3.41
C HIS A 16 -11.32 -38.22 -2.04
N LYS A 17 -11.34 -39.17 -1.11
CA LYS A 17 -10.78 -39.01 0.24
C LYS A 17 -9.25 -38.90 0.23
N THR A 18 -8.59 -39.68 -0.63
CA THR A 18 -7.14 -39.65 -0.80
C THR A 18 -6.71 -38.37 -1.53
N TYR A 19 -7.43 -37.98 -2.57
CA TYR A 19 -7.26 -36.71 -3.27
C TYR A 19 -7.51 -35.50 -2.37
N MET A 20 -8.56 -35.52 -1.54
CA MET A 20 -8.84 -34.48 -0.54
C MET A 20 -7.76 -34.42 0.53
N LYS A 21 -7.20 -35.56 0.97
CA LYS A 21 -6.13 -35.60 1.97
C LYS A 21 -4.81 -35.05 1.42
N ASP A 22 -4.48 -35.37 0.17
CA ASP A 22 -3.30 -34.82 -0.52
C ASP A 22 -3.49 -33.35 -0.89
N TYR A 23 -4.70 -32.94 -1.27
CA TYR A 23 -5.06 -31.55 -1.51
C TYR A 23 -5.00 -30.72 -0.21
N CYS A 24 -5.53 -31.22 0.91
CA CYS A 24 -5.42 -30.56 2.22
C CYS A 24 -3.97 -30.50 2.73
N LYS A 25 -3.12 -31.49 2.43
CA LYS A 25 -1.70 -31.41 2.77
C LYS A 25 -0.95 -30.36 1.95
N ARG A 26 -1.30 -30.16 0.68
CA ARG A 26 -0.64 -29.19 -0.21
C ARG A 26 -1.21 -27.77 -0.12
N ASN A 27 -2.52 -27.63 0.06
CA ASN A 27 -3.25 -26.36 0.03
C ASN A 27 -4.00 -26.07 1.35
N GLY A 28 -3.70 -26.78 2.44
CA GLY A 28 -4.45 -26.69 3.70
C GLY A 28 -4.59 -25.26 4.22
N LEU A 29 -3.50 -24.49 4.21
CA LEU A 29 -3.50 -23.11 4.68
C LEU A 29 -4.36 -22.18 3.81
N LEU A 30 -4.36 -22.41 2.49
CA LEU A 30 -5.21 -21.69 1.55
C LEU A 30 -6.69 -22.00 1.79
N THR A 31 -7.04 -23.29 1.89
CA THR A 31 -8.42 -23.71 2.15
C THR A 31 -8.96 -23.18 3.48
N LEU A 32 -8.11 -23.15 4.52
CA LEU A 32 -8.49 -22.69 5.84
C LEU A 32 -8.65 -21.17 5.86
N SER A 33 -7.83 -20.43 5.11
CA SER A 33 -7.99 -18.98 4.91
C SER A 33 -9.28 -18.62 4.16
N VAL A 34 -9.63 -19.36 3.10
CA VAL A 34 -10.89 -19.12 2.37
C VAL A 34 -12.10 -19.42 3.27
N PHE A 35 -12.06 -20.54 4.00
CA PHE A 35 -13.12 -20.88 4.96
C PHE A 35 -13.25 -19.82 6.07
N ALA A 36 -12.13 -19.27 6.53
CA ALA A 36 -12.12 -18.21 7.52
C ALA A 36 -12.77 -16.91 7.03
N VAL A 37 -12.52 -16.50 5.77
CA VAL A 37 -13.20 -15.33 5.18
C VAL A 37 -14.71 -15.56 5.13
N VAL A 38 -15.15 -16.71 4.60
CA VAL A 38 -16.59 -17.04 4.51
C VAL A 38 -17.25 -17.07 5.89
N THR A 39 -16.61 -17.73 6.85
CA THR A 39 -17.11 -17.82 8.23
C THR A 39 -17.16 -16.44 8.89
N GLY A 40 -16.14 -15.60 8.68
CA GLY A 40 -16.11 -14.22 9.17
C GLY A 40 -17.22 -13.36 8.57
N CYS A 41 -17.52 -13.51 7.29
CA CYS A 41 -18.65 -12.83 6.65
C CYS A 41 -19.99 -13.23 7.29
N VAL A 42 -20.26 -14.53 7.38
CA VAL A 42 -21.51 -15.06 7.95
C VAL A 42 -21.68 -14.60 9.40
N LEU A 43 -20.61 -14.69 10.19
CA LEU A 43 -20.63 -14.31 11.59
C LEU A 43 -20.79 -12.79 11.78
N GLY A 44 -20.14 -11.97 10.96
CA GLY A 44 -20.28 -10.51 10.97
C GLY A 44 -21.71 -10.05 10.68
N PHE A 45 -22.36 -10.60 9.64
CA PHE A 45 -23.76 -10.29 9.32
C PHE A 45 -24.73 -10.80 10.40
N SER A 46 -24.48 -11.98 10.95
CA SER A 46 -25.30 -12.54 12.03
C SER A 46 -25.23 -11.67 13.29
N LEU A 47 -24.03 -11.29 13.74
CA LEU A 47 -23.83 -10.47 14.93
C LEU A 47 -24.37 -9.03 14.78
N ARG A 48 -24.48 -8.52 13.54
CA ARG A 48 -25.07 -7.21 13.27
C ARG A 48 -26.53 -7.14 13.74
N THR A 49 -27.28 -8.25 13.60
CA THR A 49 -28.70 -8.31 14.02
C THR A 49 -28.89 -8.12 15.53
N LEU A 50 -27.82 -8.30 16.32
CA LEU A 50 -27.85 -8.25 17.78
C LEU A 50 -27.53 -6.86 18.37
N ASN A 51 -27.28 -5.84 17.53
CA ASN A 51 -27.01 -4.44 17.94
C ASN A 51 -26.05 -4.31 19.14
N LEU A 52 -24.86 -4.89 19.01
CA LEU A 52 -23.84 -4.90 20.06
C LEU A 52 -23.35 -3.48 20.43
N SER A 53 -23.07 -3.26 21.72
CA SER A 53 -22.40 -2.05 22.22
C SER A 53 -21.00 -1.88 21.61
N THR A 54 -20.56 -0.62 21.44
CA THR A 54 -19.24 -0.26 20.88
C THR A 54 -18.08 -0.97 21.58
N GLN A 55 -18.14 -1.12 22.92
CA GLN A 55 -17.09 -1.82 23.67
C GLN A 55 -17.05 -3.32 23.35
N ALA A 56 -18.20 -3.95 23.16
CA ALA A 56 -18.27 -5.37 22.77
C ALA A 56 -17.72 -5.60 21.35
N LYS A 57 -17.97 -4.66 20.42
CA LYS A 57 -17.39 -4.71 19.07
C LYS A 57 -15.86 -4.68 19.11
N ILE A 58 -15.28 -3.81 19.94
CA ILE A 58 -13.82 -3.70 20.10
C ILE A 58 -13.22 -5.00 20.64
N TYR A 59 -13.80 -5.58 21.69
CA TYR A 59 -13.32 -6.85 22.24
C TYR A 59 -13.49 -8.01 21.26
N PHE A 60 -14.59 -8.04 20.53
CA PHE A 60 -14.84 -9.05 19.52
C PHE A 60 -13.82 -8.98 18.37
N ALA A 61 -13.45 -7.78 17.91
CA ALA A 61 -12.46 -7.58 16.84
C ALA A 61 -11.00 -7.77 17.29
N PHE A 62 -10.74 -7.90 18.60
CA PHE A 62 -9.38 -7.95 19.16
C PHE A 62 -8.47 -9.02 18.54
N PRO A 63 -8.90 -10.28 18.31
CA PRO A 63 -8.04 -11.28 17.66
C PRO A 63 -7.62 -10.88 16.24
N GLY A 64 -8.50 -10.20 15.50
CA GLY A 64 -8.18 -9.67 14.17
C GLY A 64 -7.17 -8.51 14.24
N GLU A 65 -7.32 -7.63 15.22
CA GLU A 65 -6.36 -6.54 15.47
C GLU A 65 -4.98 -7.07 15.88
N LEU A 66 -4.94 -8.15 16.68
CA LEU A 66 -3.69 -8.83 17.05
C LEU A 66 -2.95 -9.37 15.82
N LEU A 67 -3.68 -9.97 14.87
CA LEU A 67 -3.12 -10.43 13.59
C LEU A 67 -2.45 -9.26 12.83
N MET A 68 -3.14 -8.12 12.71
CA MET A 68 -2.58 -6.95 12.01
C MET A 68 -1.32 -6.42 12.69
N ARG A 69 -1.27 -6.38 14.03
CA ARG A 69 -0.09 -5.95 14.78
C ARG A 69 1.09 -6.90 14.59
N MET A 70 0.84 -8.21 14.60
CA MET A 70 1.87 -9.23 14.34
C MET A 70 2.46 -9.07 12.94
N LEU A 71 1.64 -8.87 11.90
CA LEU A 71 2.13 -8.67 10.53
C LEU A 71 2.92 -7.36 10.40
N LYS A 72 2.41 -6.25 10.96
CA LYS A 72 3.09 -4.94 10.95
C LYS A 72 4.47 -4.98 11.60
N MET A 73 4.62 -5.74 12.68
CA MET A 73 5.92 -5.94 13.36
C MET A 73 6.97 -6.59 12.45
N LEU A 74 6.55 -7.45 11.52
CA LEU A 74 7.47 -8.18 10.62
C LEU A 74 7.95 -7.33 9.43
N ILE A 75 7.25 -6.24 9.10
CA ILE A 75 7.54 -5.42 7.92
C ILE A 75 8.92 -4.76 8.03
N LEU A 76 9.20 -4.05 9.12
CA LEU A 76 10.45 -3.31 9.30
C LEU A 76 11.70 -4.22 9.19
N PRO A 77 11.83 -5.30 9.98
CA PRO A 77 12.99 -6.18 9.89
C PRO A 77 13.05 -6.91 8.54
N LEU A 78 11.90 -7.23 7.93
CA LEU A 78 11.87 -7.86 6.61
C LEU A 78 12.38 -6.91 5.53
N ILE A 79 11.86 -5.69 5.42
CA ILE A 79 12.21 -4.74 4.35
C ILE A 79 13.69 -4.38 4.43
N THR A 80 14.15 -3.98 5.62
CA THR A 80 15.55 -3.58 5.85
C THR A 80 16.51 -4.70 5.49
N SER A 81 16.34 -5.89 6.09
CA SER A 81 17.22 -7.03 5.84
C SER A 81 17.11 -7.59 4.41
N SER A 82 15.91 -7.62 3.83
CA SER A 82 15.67 -8.11 2.46
C SER A 82 16.34 -7.22 1.42
N LEU A 83 16.14 -5.90 1.50
CA LEU A 83 16.69 -4.96 0.52
C LEU A 83 18.20 -4.85 0.64
N MET A 84 18.73 -4.75 1.87
CA MET A 84 20.17 -4.67 2.08
C MET A 84 20.88 -5.93 1.58
N SER A 85 20.36 -7.13 1.89
CA SER A 85 20.94 -8.39 1.41
C SER A 85 20.67 -8.68 -0.08
N GLY A 86 19.52 -8.27 -0.60
CA GLY A 86 19.13 -8.48 -1.99
C GLY A 86 19.96 -7.64 -2.96
N LEU A 87 20.17 -6.36 -2.65
CA LEU A 87 20.92 -5.44 -3.53
C LEU A 87 22.44 -5.56 -3.39
N SER A 88 22.94 -6.00 -2.23
CA SER A 88 24.38 -6.21 -2.04
C SER A 88 24.91 -7.42 -2.81
N ALA A 89 24.07 -8.44 -3.03
CA ALA A 89 24.44 -9.64 -3.77
C ALA A 89 24.33 -9.48 -5.30
N MET A 90 23.92 -8.30 -5.78
CA MET A 90 23.74 -8.00 -7.20
C MET A 90 24.83 -7.07 -7.72
N ASP A 91 25.27 -7.32 -8.96
CA ASP A 91 26.14 -6.38 -9.68
C ASP A 91 25.47 -5.01 -9.80
N THR A 92 26.23 -3.94 -9.57
CA THR A 92 25.73 -2.55 -9.63
C THR A 92 25.05 -2.20 -10.96
N LYS A 93 25.52 -2.76 -12.08
CA LYS A 93 24.90 -2.59 -13.40
C LYS A 93 23.59 -3.39 -13.53
N ALA A 94 23.56 -4.61 -12.99
CA ALA A 94 22.38 -5.47 -13.02
C ALA A 94 21.27 -4.95 -12.09
N SER A 95 21.62 -4.48 -10.89
CA SER A 95 20.68 -3.86 -9.94
C SER A 95 20.13 -2.53 -10.46
N GLY A 96 20.97 -1.70 -11.09
CA GLY A 96 20.52 -0.49 -11.78
C GLY A 96 19.53 -0.80 -12.90
N ARG A 97 19.81 -1.80 -13.74
CA ARG A 97 18.90 -2.24 -14.82
C ARG A 97 17.59 -2.81 -14.28
N LEU A 98 17.66 -3.69 -13.27
CA LEU A 98 16.47 -4.25 -12.61
C LEU A 98 15.62 -3.13 -12.01
N GLY A 99 16.23 -2.15 -11.34
CA GLY A 99 15.56 -1.00 -10.75
C GLY A 99 14.82 -0.15 -11.77
N VAL A 100 15.51 0.26 -12.85
CA VAL A 100 14.90 1.07 -13.92
C VAL A 100 13.75 0.31 -14.58
N LEU A 101 13.94 -0.95 -14.96
CA LEU A 101 12.86 -1.76 -15.55
C LEU A 101 11.66 -1.89 -14.61
N THR A 102 11.90 -2.12 -13.32
CA THR A 102 10.84 -2.26 -12.31
C THR A 102 10.04 -0.97 -12.16
N ILE A 103 10.71 0.16 -11.98
CA ILE A 103 10.04 1.46 -11.81
C ILE A 103 9.29 1.85 -13.10
N THR A 104 9.89 1.66 -14.28
CA THR A 104 9.22 1.93 -15.55
C THR A 104 7.99 1.05 -15.74
N TYR A 105 8.07 -0.24 -15.38
CA TYR A 105 6.93 -1.15 -15.44
C TYR A 105 5.80 -0.69 -14.50
N TYR A 106 6.11 -0.33 -13.26
CA TYR A 106 5.11 0.16 -12.30
C TYR A 106 4.44 1.45 -12.77
N LEU A 107 5.20 2.46 -13.19
CA LEU A 107 4.62 3.69 -13.71
C LEU A 107 3.71 3.44 -14.93
N TRP A 108 4.11 2.51 -15.80
CA TRP A 108 3.33 2.13 -16.97
C TRP A 108 2.03 1.41 -16.60
N THR A 109 2.06 0.43 -15.70
CA THR A 109 0.86 -0.30 -15.27
C THR A 109 -0.11 0.58 -14.51
N THR A 110 0.39 1.45 -13.62
CA THR A 110 -0.45 2.40 -12.87
C THR A 110 -1.13 3.38 -13.84
N PHE A 111 -0.39 3.92 -14.81
CA PHE A 111 -0.95 4.83 -15.80
C PHE A 111 -2.06 4.16 -16.63
N ILE A 112 -1.85 2.90 -17.07
CA ILE A 112 -2.88 2.14 -17.77
C ILE A 112 -4.11 1.89 -16.89
N ALA A 113 -3.92 1.57 -15.60
CA ALA A 113 -5.01 1.36 -14.66
C ALA A 113 -5.88 2.63 -14.53
N VAL A 114 -5.25 3.81 -14.47
CA VAL A 114 -5.93 5.10 -14.44
C VAL A 114 -6.72 5.34 -15.71
N ILE A 115 -6.14 5.11 -16.89
CA ILE A 115 -6.85 5.27 -18.18
C ILE A 115 -8.07 4.35 -18.25
N VAL A 116 -7.95 3.10 -17.79
CA VAL A 116 -9.07 2.15 -17.73
C VAL A 116 -10.17 2.66 -16.81
N GLY A 117 -9.80 3.19 -15.63
CA GLY A 117 -10.75 3.81 -14.70
C GLY A 117 -11.50 4.97 -15.33
N ILE A 118 -10.76 5.90 -15.96
CA ILE A 118 -11.30 7.07 -16.67
C ILE A 118 -12.27 6.65 -17.78
N VAL A 119 -11.86 5.73 -18.66
CA VAL A 119 -12.71 5.26 -19.76
C VAL A 119 -14.00 4.63 -19.21
N LEU A 120 -13.90 3.82 -18.16
CA LEU A 120 -15.05 3.12 -17.62
C LEU A 120 -16.05 4.07 -16.93
N VAL A 121 -15.58 5.03 -16.15
CA VAL A 121 -16.46 5.99 -15.46
C VAL A 121 -17.13 6.97 -16.44
N LEU A 122 -16.46 7.31 -17.55
CA LEU A 122 -17.02 8.10 -18.64
C LEU A 122 -17.98 7.30 -19.54
N ILE A 123 -17.99 5.97 -19.48
CA ILE A 123 -19.01 5.17 -20.19
C ILE A 123 -20.23 4.99 -19.30
N ILE A 124 -20.02 4.65 -18.02
CA ILE A 124 -21.11 4.29 -17.10
C ILE A 124 -21.83 5.53 -16.54
N HIS A 125 -21.13 6.66 -16.38
CA HIS A 125 -21.67 7.90 -15.78
C HIS A 125 -22.39 7.69 -14.43
N PRO A 126 -21.71 7.10 -13.42
CA PRO A 126 -22.36 6.71 -12.17
C PRO A 126 -22.92 7.88 -11.35
N GLY A 127 -22.51 9.13 -11.59
CA GLY A 127 -22.98 10.30 -10.84
C GLY A 127 -24.33 10.89 -11.31
N THR A 128 -24.83 10.54 -12.50
CA THR A 128 -25.97 11.22 -13.17
C THR A 128 -27.37 10.90 -12.63
N GLY A 129 -27.48 10.41 -11.39
CA GLY A 129 -28.77 10.09 -10.75
C GLY A 129 -28.75 10.16 -9.23
N SER A 130 -27.71 10.73 -8.63
CA SER A 130 -27.56 10.82 -7.18
C SER A 130 -27.87 12.23 -6.70
N GLU A 131 -29.13 12.49 -6.30
CA GLU A 131 -29.50 13.78 -5.71
C GLU A 131 -28.75 14.02 -4.38
N LYS A 132 -28.10 15.19 -4.27
CA LYS A 132 -27.46 15.69 -3.05
C LYS A 132 -28.53 15.98 -2.00
N ASP A 133 -28.62 15.14 -0.98
CA ASP A 133 -29.21 15.57 0.29
C ASP A 133 -28.22 16.53 0.96
N GLY A 134 -28.67 17.74 1.31
CA GLY A 134 -27.84 18.87 1.70
C GLY A 134 -26.88 18.60 2.86
N HIS A 135 -25.69 18.09 2.56
CA HIS A 135 -24.56 18.11 3.48
C HIS A 135 -23.92 19.49 3.45
N HIS A 136 -24.18 20.28 4.49
CA HIS A 136 -23.52 21.55 4.74
C HIS A 136 -22.01 21.36 4.83
N ALA A 137 -21.30 22.18 4.05
CA ALA A 137 -19.86 22.23 3.97
C ALA A 137 -19.22 22.36 5.37
N SER A 138 -18.47 21.34 5.79
CA SER A 138 -17.49 21.50 6.85
C SER A 138 -16.26 22.19 6.24
N THR A 139 -16.10 23.48 6.54
CA THR A 139 -14.93 24.29 6.18
C THR A 139 -13.73 23.88 7.05
N GLY A 140 -13.24 22.66 6.85
CA GLY A 140 -11.93 22.24 7.37
C GLY A 140 -10.82 22.82 6.49
N PRO A 141 -9.65 23.20 7.05
CA PRO A 141 -8.54 23.68 6.25
C PRO A 141 -8.10 22.58 5.27
N VAL A 142 -8.25 22.89 3.98
CA VAL A 142 -7.86 22.02 2.87
C VAL A 142 -6.36 22.23 2.62
N MET A 143 -5.59 21.13 2.60
CA MET A 143 -4.17 21.21 2.23
C MET A 143 -4.05 21.62 0.76
N THR A 144 -3.23 22.62 0.48
CA THR A 144 -2.92 23.03 -0.89
C THR A 144 -2.18 21.88 -1.59
N SER A 145 -2.63 21.50 -2.79
CA SER A 145 -2.05 20.41 -3.60
C SER A 145 -0.53 20.52 -3.84
N ALA A 146 0.01 21.74 -3.80
CA ALA A 146 1.45 22.00 -3.92
C ALA A 146 2.27 21.53 -2.70
N ASP A 147 1.71 21.60 -1.49
CA ASP A 147 2.43 21.26 -0.25
C ASP A 147 2.52 19.73 -0.04
N ALA A 148 1.47 19.00 -0.44
CA ALA A 148 1.37 17.55 -0.30
C ALA A 148 2.21 16.77 -1.34
N LEU A 149 2.29 17.26 -2.59
CA LEU A 149 3.01 16.57 -3.68
C LEU A 149 4.53 16.86 -3.68
N ASN A 150 4.97 18.08 -3.38
CA ASN A 150 6.38 18.47 -3.57
C ASN A 150 7.20 18.52 -2.28
N LEU A 151 6.64 18.95 -1.16
CA LEU A 151 7.40 19.04 0.10
C LEU A 151 7.31 17.73 0.87
N ASP A 152 6.10 17.25 1.15
CA ASP A 152 5.91 16.07 1.99
C ASP A 152 6.48 14.80 1.36
N CYS A 153 6.28 14.55 0.07
CA CYS A 153 6.88 13.39 -0.61
C CYS A 153 8.43 13.42 -0.61
N VAL A 154 9.03 14.60 -0.80
CA VAL A 154 10.50 14.77 -0.79
C VAL A 154 11.06 14.63 0.62
N TYR A 155 10.40 15.19 1.64
CA TYR A 155 10.77 14.93 3.03
C TYR A 155 10.59 13.46 3.41
N TYR A 156 9.53 12.80 2.92
CA TYR A 156 9.30 11.36 3.11
C TYR A 156 10.45 10.50 2.53
N LEU A 157 11.05 10.96 1.43
CA LEU A 157 12.19 10.35 0.74
C LEU A 157 13.52 10.55 1.50
N PHE A 158 13.73 11.73 2.08
CA PHE A 158 15.05 12.21 2.56
C PHE A 158 15.18 12.40 4.08
N TYR A 159 14.16 12.14 4.91
CA TYR A 159 14.32 12.24 6.36
C TYR A 159 15.12 11.03 6.91
N MET A 160 16.44 11.19 6.98
CA MET A 160 17.45 10.11 7.12
C MET A 160 17.81 9.70 8.56
N SER A 161 17.07 10.11 9.58
CA SER A 161 17.36 9.69 10.96
C SER A 161 16.73 8.32 11.27
N LEU A 162 17.56 7.28 11.46
CA LEU A 162 17.15 5.88 11.71
C LEU A 162 16.07 5.74 12.82
N MET A 163 16.08 6.65 13.80
CA MET A 163 15.16 6.69 14.93
C MET A 163 13.80 7.35 14.61
N LEU A 164 13.74 8.27 13.63
CA LEU A 164 12.51 8.91 13.16
C LEU A 164 11.85 8.21 11.96
N LEU A 165 12.55 7.30 11.29
CA LEU A 165 12.00 6.46 10.21
C LEU A 165 10.85 5.53 10.67
N SER A 166 10.73 5.33 11.99
CA SER A 166 9.59 4.62 12.59
C SER A 166 8.33 5.49 12.74
N PHE A 167 8.44 6.81 12.47
CA PHE A 167 7.37 7.78 12.58
C PHE A 167 7.07 8.46 11.23
N GLN A 168 5.81 8.77 10.98
CA GLN A 168 5.32 9.25 9.69
C GLN A 168 5.31 10.77 9.72
N TYR A 169 6.11 11.40 8.87
CA TYR A 169 6.15 12.86 8.75
C TYR A 169 4.84 13.37 8.12
N ARG A 170 4.27 14.42 8.71
CA ARG A 170 3.09 15.13 8.19
C ARG A 170 3.27 16.63 8.44
N THR A 171 2.91 17.47 7.47
CA THR A 171 2.83 18.91 7.71
C THR A 171 1.47 19.27 8.30
N ASP A 172 1.46 20.00 9.42
CA ASP A 172 0.23 20.57 9.99
C ASP A 172 0.22 22.08 9.71
N LEU A 173 -0.90 22.58 9.16
CA LEU A 173 -1.12 24.00 8.95
C LEU A 173 -1.74 24.60 10.21
N VAL A 174 -0.95 25.37 10.96
CA VAL A 174 -1.44 26.07 12.16
C VAL A 174 -1.84 27.50 11.76
N PRO A 175 -3.11 27.91 11.95
CA PRO A 175 -3.53 29.27 11.69
C PRO A 175 -2.89 30.21 12.72
N ILE A 176 -2.11 31.17 12.27
CA ILE A 176 -1.64 32.29 13.08
C ILE A 176 -2.60 33.44 12.83
N ILE A 177 -3.44 33.72 13.83
CA ILE A 177 -4.28 34.91 13.86
C ILE A 177 -3.33 36.08 14.12
N GLN A 178 -3.06 36.90 13.10
CA GLN A 178 -2.47 38.21 13.34
C GLN A 178 -3.58 39.09 13.91
N ASN A 179 -3.55 39.34 15.22
CA ASN A 179 -4.21 40.53 15.74
C ASN A 179 -3.45 41.70 15.12
N SER A 180 -3.97 42.28 14.05
CA SER A 180 -3.47 43.55 13.56
C SER A 180 -3.84 44.59 14.61
N ASP A 181 -2.93 44.85 15.53
CA ASP A 181 -2.86 46.14 16.21
C ASP A 181 -2.83 47.20 15.10
N GLU A 182 -3.79 48.12 15.15
CA GLU A 182 -3.92 49.30 14.27
C GLU A 182 -4.30 49.01 12.80
N LYS A 183 -5.59 48.77 12.54
CA LYS A 183 -6.22 49.30 11.32
C LYS A 183 -7.31 50.27 11.76
N GLU A 184 -7.18 51.54 11.38
CA GLU A 184 -8.21 52.57 11.58
C GLU A 184 -9.56 52.03 11.10
N SER A 185 -10.48 51.86 12.04
CA SER A 185 -11.86 51.48 11.77
C SER A 185 -12.52 52.56 10.93
N GLN A 186 -12.68 52.33 9.63
CA GLN A 186 -13.54 53.17 8.81
C GLN A 186 -15.01 52.87 9.14
N VAL A 187 -15.69 53.87 9.70
CA VAL A 187 -17.12 53.84 10.02
C VAL A 187 -17.93 53.80 8.73
N ASN A 188 -18.43 52.62 8.34
CA ASN A 188 -19.08 52.47 7.03
C ASN A 188 -20.61 52.57 7.05
N TYR A 189 -21.28 52.50 8.20
CA TYR A 189 -22.76 52.57 8.23
C TYR A 189 -23.30 53.30 9.48
N VAL A 190 -24.16 54.29 9.24
CA VAL A 190 -24.95 54.98 10.27
C VAL A 190 -26.34 54.35 10.28
N TYR A 191 -26.66 53.58 11.32
CA TYR A 191 -28.00 53.05 11.52
C TYR A 191 -28.76 53.96 12.48
N VAL A 192 -29.82 54.61 11.99
CA VAL A 192 -30.63 55.52 12.81
C VAL A 192 -31.76 54.71 13.44
N MET A 193 -31.66 54.46 14.75
CA MET A 193 -32.70 53.74 15.48
C MET A 193 -33.82 54.72 15.85
N PRO A 194 -35.08 54.51 15.41
CA PRO A 194 -36.18 55.38 15.80
C PRO A 194 -36.53 55.16 17.27
N ASP A 195 -36.64 56.25 18.02
CA ASP A 195 -36.94 56.21 19.45
C ASP A 195 -38.43 55.88 19.69
N TYR A 196 -38.74 54.94 20.58
CA TYR A 196 -40.08 54.36 20.72
C TYR A 196 -41.14 55.38 21.17
N HIS A 197 -40.72 56.47 21.81
CA HIS A 197 -41.61 57.52 22.31
C HIS A 197 -41.66 58.76 21.41
N ASN A 198 -40.76 58.94 20.44
CA ASN A 198 -40.79 60.10 19.55
C ASN A 198 -40.12 59.80 18.18
N PRO A 199 -40.89 59.42 17.15
CA PRO A 199 -40.35 58.91 15.88
C PRO A 199 -39.61 59.95 15.01
N GLN A 200 -39.50 61.21 15.45
CA GLN A 200 -38.78 62.27 14.75
C GLN A 200 -37.34 62.51 15.23
N LEU A 201 -36.93 61.96 16.38
CA LEU A 201 -35.54 61.96 16.84
C LEU A 201 -35.00 60.53 16.78
N GLY A 202 -34.34 60.17 15.69
CA GLY A 202 -33.53 58.96 15.64
C GLY A 202 -32.09 59.26 16.08
N HIS A 203 -31.52 58.44 16.96
CA HIS A 203 -30.11 58.56 17.33
C HIS A 203 -29.26 57.71 16.38
N PRO A 204 -28.17 58.26 15.79
CA PRO A 204 -27.28 57.49 14.94
C PRO A 204 -26.45 56.52 15.79
N VAL A 205 -26.61 55.22 15.52
CA VAL A 205 -25.75 54.16 16.04
C VAL A 205 -24.73 53.82 14.96
N PHE A 206 -23.46 54.01 15.27
CA PHE A 206 -22.36 53.67 14.37
C PHE A 206 -22.00 52.20 14.56
N LEU A 207 -22.19 51.39 13.52
CA LEU A 207 -21.80 49.97 13.54
C LEU A 207 -20.37 49.83 13.02
N GLU A 208 -19.47 49.44 13.92
CA GLU A 208 -18.08 49.13 13.61
C GLU A 208 -18.01 47.67 13.15
N ILE A 209 -17.98 47.43 11.83
CA ILE A 209 -17.82 46.09 11.28
C ILE A 209 -16.36 45.71 11.45
N THR A 210 -16.05 44.85 12.44
CA THR A 210 -14.71 44.27 12.56
C THR A 210 -14.43 43.46 11.29
N PRO A 211 -13.43 43.81 10.48
CA PRO A 211 -13.08 42.99 9.32
C PRO A 211 -12.66 41.60 9.78
N ALA A 212 -12.95 40.57 8.98
CA ALA A 212 -12.49 39.21 9.29
C ALA A 212 -10.96 39.21 9.50
N PRO A 213 -10.44 38.58 10.56
CA PRO A 213 -9.02 38.59 10.85
C PRO A 213 -8.24 37.96 9.69
N ASP A 214 -7.12 38.57 9.29
CA ASP A 214 -6.20 38.00 8.30
C ASP A 214 -5.56 36.74 8.90
N ILE A 215 -6.06 35.56 8.53
CA ILE A 215 -5.52 34.27 8.95
C ILE A 215 -4.34 33.93 8.04
N LYS A 216 -3.11 34.02 8.57
CA LYS A 216 -1.93 33.48 7.89
C LYS A 216 -1.62 32.09 8.43
N TYR A 217 -1.49 31.12 7.54
CA TYR A 217 -1.12 29.75 7.92
C TYR A 217 0.40 29.63 8.04
N LYS A 218 0.87 29.01 9.14
CA LYS A 218 2.27 28.58 9.27
C LYS A 218 2.31 27.06 9.13
N ILE A 219 3.20 26.59 8.26
CA ILE A 219 3.51 25.16 8.11
C ILE A 219 4.39 24.75 9.29
N VAL A 220 3.91 23.82 10.11
CA VAL A 220 4.66 23.26 11.23
C VAL A 220 4.94 21.78 10.96
N PRO A 221 6.21 21.31 11.11
CA PRO A 221 6.53 19.89 11.08
C PRO A 221 5.77 19.15 12.18
N SER A 222 5.02 18.11 11.80
CA SER A 222 4.33 17.23 12.74
C SER A 222 4.74 15.78 12.50
N THR A 223 4.85 15.03 13.58
CA THR A 223 5.24 13.62 13.52
C THR A 223 4.02 12.79 13.91
N SER A 224 3.43 12.11 12.93
CA SER A 224 2.30 11.22 13.14
C SER A 224 2.74 9.79 13.51
N LYS A 225 1.89 9.08 14.24
CA LYS A 225 2.12 7.69 14.66
C LYS A 225 1.89 6.73 13.48
N GLY A 226 2.88 6.59 12.60
CA GLY A 226 2.86 5.68 11.45
C GLY A 226 4.28 5.34 10.99
N MET A 227 4.49 4.23 10.29
CA MET A 227 5.83 3.83 9.82
C MET A 227 6.13 4.42 8.44
N ASN A 228 7.28 5.07 8.26
CA ASN A 228 7.72 5.56 6.94
C ASN A 228 8.33 4.44 6.10
N VAL A 229 7.48 3.64 5.44
CA VAL A 229 7.92 2.49 4.65
C VAL A 229 8.80 2.90 3.46
N LEU A 230 8.44 3.98 2.74
CA LEU A 230 9.19 4.42 1.56
C LEU A 230 10.61 4.87 1.92
N GLY A 231 10.75 5.69 2.98
CA GLY A 231 12.05 6.11 3.49
C GLY A 231 12.93 4.93 3.91
N ILE A 232 12.33 3.91 4.56
CA ILE A 232 13.04 2.66 4.92
C ILE A 232 13.51 1.94 3.66
N VAL A 233 12.69 1.85 2.62
CA VAL A 233 13.04 1.20 1.35
C VAL A 233 14.25 1.87 0.70
N ILE A 234 14.24 3.21 0.59
CA ILE A 234 15.30 3.96 -0.09
C ILE A 234 16.61 3.93 0.69
N PHE A 235 16.53 4.10 2.01
CA PHE A 235 17.69 3.97 2.89
C PHE A 235 18.31 2.58 2.78
N SER A 236 17.48 1.54 2.90
CA SER A 236 17.93 0.14 2.84
C SER A 236 18.49 -0.23 1.47
N ALA A 237 17.92 0.32 0.40
CA ALA A 237 18.40 0.11 -0.96
C ALA A 237 19.76 0.78 -1.19
N THR A 238 19.90 2.03 -0.73
CA THR A 238 21.17 2.78 -0.82
C THR A 238 22.27 2.07 -0.03
N MET A 239 21.98 1.65 1.20
CA MET A 239 22.91 0.87 2.03
C MET A 239 23.27 -0.47 1.40
N GLY A 240 22.29 -1.20 0.86
CA GLY A 240 22.52 -2.47 0.16
C GLY A 240 23.47 -2.33 -1.03
N LEU A 241 23.26 -1.31 -1.87
CA LEU A 241 24.14 -1.01 -3.01
C LEU A 241 25.56 -0.62 -2.56
N LEU A 242 25.68 0.18 -1.50
CA LEU A 242 26.99 0.57 -0.95
C LEU A 242 27.73 -0.63 -0.35
N LEU A 243 27.04 -1.51 0.37
CA LEU A 243 27.62 -2.74 0.91
C LEU A 243 28.12 -3.69 -0.18
N GLY A 244 27.37 -3.81 -1.29
CA GLY A 244 27.83 -4.56 -2.46
C GLY A 244 29.11 -3.96 -3.07
N LYS A 245 29.23 -2.63 -3.12
CA LYS A 245 30.45 -1.95 -3.58
C LYS A 245 31.65 -2.08 -2.65
N MET A 246 31.43 -2.32 -1.35
CA MET A 246 32.49 -2.50 -0.36
C MET A 246 33.16 -3.89 -0.44
N GLY A 247 32.63 -4.81 -1.25
CA GLY A 247 33.18 -6.16 -1.42
C GLY A 247 33.29 -6.91 -0.09
N GLU A 248 34.45 -7.48 0.19
CA GLU A 248 34.70 -8.30 1.39
C GLU A 248 34.46 -7.56 2.71
N ARG A 249 34.70 -6.24 2.76
CA ARG A 249 34.44 -5.43 3.96
C ARG A 249 32.95 -5.30 4.29
N GLY A 250 32.08 -5.39 3.28
CA GLY A 250 30.62 -5.35 3.44
C GLY A 250 30.02 -6.70 3.81
N LEU A 251 30.72 -7.81 3.52
CA LEU A 251 30.21 -9.18 3.67
C LEU A 251 29.69 -9.51 5.08
N PRO A 252 30.34 -9.12 6.20
CA PRO A 252 29.83 -9.43 7.53
C PRO A 252 28.43 -8.86 7.78
N LEU A 253 28.18 -7.62 7.34
CA LEU A 253 26.88 -6.97 7.53
C LEU A 253 25.81 -7.56 6.60
N VAL A 254 26.19 -7.95 5.38
CA VAL A 254 25.31 -8.67 4.46
C VAL A 254 24.88 -10.01 5.05
N ASN A 255 25.80 -10.76 5.65
CA ASN A 255 25.51 -12.04 6.30
C ASN A 255 24.57 -11.87 7.50
N VAL A 256 24.77 -10.84 8.33
CA VAL A 256 23.82 -10.50 9.41
C VAL A 256 22.42 -10.22 8.86
N CYS A 257 22.32 -9.44 7.77
CA CYS A 257 21.03 -9.17 7.12
C CYS A 257 20.39 -10.46 6.58
N GLN A 258 21.15 -11.37 6.00
CA GLN A 258 20.64 -12.66 5.54
C GLN A 258 20.12 -13.52 6.71
N CYS A 259 20.86 -13.60 7.82
CA CYS A 259 20.42 -14.32 9.02
C CYS A 259 19.12 -13.74 9.60
N ILE A 260 19.00 -12.42 9.69
CA ILE A 260 17.77 -11.76 10.13
C ILE A 260 16.60 -12.12 9.20
N ASN A 261 16.83 -12.12 7.88
CA ASN A 261 15.81 -12.48 6.90
C ASN A 261 15.29 -13.90 7.11
N GLU A 262 16.19 -14.87 7.31
CA GLU A 262 15.81 -16.27 7.56
C GLU A 262 15.06 -16.44 8.88
N CYS A 263 15.49 -15.73 9.93
CA CYS A 263 14.76 -15.69 11.21
C CYS A 263 13.34 -15.13 11.02
N VAL A 264 13.19 -14.03 10.29
CA VAL A 264 11.89 -13.42 10.00
C VAL A 264 11.01 -14.39 9.19
N MET A 265 11.55 -15.11 8.21
CA MET A 265 10.83 -16.16 7.48
C MET A 265 10.32 -17.29 8.37
N LYS A 266 11.11 -17.70 9.39
CA LYS A 266 10.63 -18.67 10.40
C LYS A 266 9.50 -18.10 11.26
N ILE A 267 9.58 -16.82 11.65
CA ILE A 267 8.49 -16.16 12.40
C ILE A 267 7.22 -16.07 11.53
N ILE A 268 7.35 -15.73 10.25
CA ILE A 268 6.24 -15.73 9.29
C ILE A 268 5.58 -17.11 9.23
N ASN A 269 6.39 -18.18 9.17
CA ASN A 269 5.91 -19.56 9.19
C ASN A 269 5.10 -19.90 10.45
N ALA A 270 5.52 -19.43 11.62
CA ALA A 270 4.75 -19.59 12.85
C ALA A 270 3.46 -18.75 12.83
N ALA A 271 3.56 -17.48 12.44
CA ALA A 271 2.45 -16.53 12.35
C ALA A 271 1.32 -16.99 11.41
N MET A 272 1.66 -17.71 10.34
CA MET A 272 0.68 -18.26 9.39
C MET A 272 -0.32 -19.24 10.01
N TRP A 273 0.02 -19.92 11.11
CA TRP A 273 -0.93 -20.82 11.77
C TRP A 273 -2.03 -20.06 12.53
N TYR A 274 -1.70 -18.88 13.06
CA TYR A 274 -2.67 -17.98 13.69
C TYR A 274 -3.55 -17.27 12.65
N PHE A 275 -3.06 -17.17 11.42
CA PHE A 275 -3.64 -16.33 10.38
C PHE A 275 -5.14 -16.57 10.15
N PRO A 276 -5.60 -17.81 9.91
CA PRO A 276 -7.00 -18.02 9.55
C PRO A 276 -7.94 -17.76 10.73
N PHE A 277 -7.49 -17.97 11.97
CA PHE A 277 -8.23 -17.57 13.15
C PHE A 277 -8.41 -16.05 13.20
N GLY A 278 -7.33 -15.28 12.99
CA GLY A 278 -7.39 -13.81 12.96
C GLY A 278 -8.28 -13.25 11.84
N ILE A 279 -8.30 -13.85 10.64
CA ILE A 279 -9.17 -13.40 9.53
C ILE A 279 -10.64 -13.38 9.95
N VAL A 280 -11.14 -14.43 10.62
CA VAL A 280 -12.56 -14.55 10.97
C VAL A 280 -13.02 -13.30 11.74
N PHE A 281 -12.28 -12.93 12.79
CA PHE A 281 -12.60 -11.78 13.63
C PHE A 281 -12.31 -10.45 12.93
N LEU A 282 -11.29 -10.39 12.07
CA LEU A 282 -10.96 -9.18 11.33
C LEU A 282 -12.05 -8.84 10.31
N VAL A 283 -12.52 -9.83 9.53
CA VAL A 283 -13.60 -9.67 8.55
C VAL A 283 -14.92 -9.39 9.28
N ALA A 284 -15.25 -10.19 10.29
CA ALA A 284 -16.48 -10.01 11.05
C ALA A 284 -16.54 -8.65 11.77
N GLY A 285 -15.44 -8.23 12.40
CA GLY A 285 -15.34 -6.93 13.08
C GLY A 285 -15.55 -5.75 12.13
N LYS A 286 -14.97 -5.80 10.93
CA LYS A 286 -15.16 -4.75 9.92
C LYS A 286 -16.59 -4.68 9.39
N ILE A 287 -17.30 -5.81 9.28
CA ILE A 287 -18.72 -5.83 8.91
C ILE A 287 -19.60 -5.24 10.01
N LEU A 288 -19.22 -5.42 11.29
CA LEU A 288 -19.92 -4.88 12.45
C LEU A 288 -19.79 -3.36 12.62
N ASP A 289 -18.68 -2.79 12.14
CA ASP A 289 -18.42 -1.34 12.15
C ASP A 289 -19.12 -0.61 10.99
N MET A 290 -19.60 -1.32 9.98
CA MET A 290 -20.28 -0.74 8.83
C MET A 290 -21.64 -0.15 9.20
N HIS A 291 -21.97 1.05 8.71
CA HIS A 291 -23.29 1.68 8.84
C HIS A 291 -24.20 1.27 7.64
N ASP A 292 -25.52 1.31 7.79
CA ASP A 292 -26.51 0.55 7.01
C ASP A 292 -26.26 0.32 5.50
N PRO A 293 -26.10 -0.95 5.05
CA PRO A 293 -25.78 -1.27 3.64
C PRO A 293 -26.94 -1.03 2.67
N ALA A 294 -28.19 -0.96 3.15
CA ALA A 294 -29.38 -0.83 2.31
C ALA A 294 -29.54 0.59 1.71
N HIS A 295 -29.37 1.63 2.53
CA HIS A 295 -29.39 3.03 2.05
C HIS A 295 -28.16 3.38 1.20
N LEU A 296 -27.04 2.71 1.46
CA LEU A 296 -25.77 2.94 0.77
C LEU A 296 -25.76 2.38 -0.67
N GLY A 297 -26.54 1.32 -0.92
CA GLY A 297 -26.61 0.67 -2.23
C GLY A 297 -27.39 1.46 -3.28
N GLU A 298 -28.36 2.28 -2.88
CA GLU A 298 -29.32 2.91 -3.81
C GLU A 298 -28.71 4.10 -4.56
N LYS A 299 -27.95 4.98 -3.88
CA LYS A 299 -27.31 6.16 -4.51
C LYS A 299 -25.86 5.93 -4.98
N LEU A 300 -25.11 5.04 -4.32
CA LEU A 300 -23.67 4.81 -4.61
C LEU A 300 -23.37 3.47 -5.30
N GLY A 301 -24.40 2.65 -5.55
CA GLY A 301 -24.24 1.31 -6.13
C GLY A 301 -23.55 1.32 -7.50
N MET A 302 -23.91 2.26 -8.38
CA MET A 302 -23.30 2.38 -9.71
C MET A 302 -21.82 2.76 -9.66
N TYR A 303 -21.45 3.65 -8.74
CA TYR A 303 -20.04 3.97 -8.49
C TYR A 303 -19.27 2.74 -7.98
N PHE A 304 -19.83 2.01 -7.01
CA PHE A 304 -19.24 0.79 -6.48
C PHE A 304 -19.00 -0.27 -7.58
N ILE A 305 -20.00 -0.49 -8.44
CA ILE A 305 -19.89 -1.42 -9.58
C ILE A 305 -18.82 -0.94 -10.57
N THR A 306 -18.76 0.37 -10.86
CA THR A 306 -17.77 0.95 -11.78
C THR A 306 -16.34 0.69 -11.28
N VAL A 307 -16.06 0.99 -10.00
CA VAL A 307 -14.72 0.75 -9.43
C VAL A 307 -14.39 -0.74 -9.45
N LEU A 308 -15.30 -1.61 -8.99
CA LEU A 308 -15.07 -3.04 -9.00
C LEU A 308 -14.81 -3.58 -10.41
N ALA A 309 -15.62 -3.18 -11.39
CA ALA A 309 -15.44 -3.58 -12.77
C ALA A 309 -14.08 -3.13 -13.31
N GLY A 310 -13.65 -1.89 -13.03
CA GLY A 310 -12.33 -1.39 -13.39
C GLY A 310 -11.19 -2.21 -12.76
N LEU A 311 -11.29 -2.51 -11.46
CA LEU A 311 -10.32 -3.35 -10.75
C LEU A 311 -10.26 -4.78 -11.31
N PHE A 312 -11.40 -5.37 -11.66
CA PHE A 312 -11.44 -6.71 -12.27
C PHE A 312 -10.88 -6.73 -13.69
N VAL A 313 -11.18 -5.71 -14.51
CA VAL A 313 -10.62 -5.58 -15.86
C VAL A 313 -9.10 -5.42 -15.79
N HIS A 314 -8.60 -4.52 -14.93
CA HIS A 314 -7.17 -4.35 -14.75
C HIS A 314 -6.50 -5.61 -14.18
N GLY A 315 -7.05 -6.16 -13.11
CA GLY A 315 -6.48 -7.27 -12.35
C GLY A 315 -6.52 -8.63 -13.04
N LEU A 316 -7.63 -8.97 -13.70
CA LEU A 316 -7.83 -10.31 -14.28
C LEU A 316 -7.59 -10.36 -15.80
N ILE A 317 -7.56 -9.20 -16.48
CA ILE A 317 -7.37 -9.14 -17.92
C ILE A 317 -6.04 -8.48 -18.25
N LEU A 318 -5.82 -7.23 -17.85
CA LEU A 318 -4.64 -6.47 -18.29
C LEU A 318 -3.33 -6.96 -17.67
N LEU A 319 -3.26 -7.11 -16.34
CA LEU A 319 -2.05 -7.59 -15.67
C LEU A 319 -1.64 -9.00 -16.15
N PRO A 320 -2.55 -10.00 -16.26
CA PRO A 320 -2.23 -11.30 -16.81
C PRO A 320 -1.81 -11.24 -18.29
N LEU A 321 -2.41 -10.34 -19.09
CA LEU A 321 -2.04 -10.13 -20.48
C LEU A 321 -0.61 -9.59 -20.60
N PHE A 322 -0.22 -8.61 -19.77
CA PHE A 322 1.17 -8.14 -19.73
C PHE A 322 2.14 -9.24 -19.33
N TYR A 323 1.80 -10.02 -18.31
CA TYR A 323 2.60 -11.18 -17.92
C TYR A 323 2.77 -12.16 -19.07
N PHE A 324 1.70 -12.50 -19.79
CA PHE A 324 1.76 -13.39 -20.95
C PHE A 324 2.59 -12.79 -22.09
N PHE A 325 2.45 -11.49 -22.36
CA PHE A 325 3.18 -10.81 -23.43
C PHE A 325 4.70 -10.86 -23.21
N PHE A 326 5.17 -10.56 -21.99
CA PHE A 326 6.60 -10.53 -21.67
C PHE A 326 7.20 -11.92 -21.40
N THR A 327 6.47 -12.80 -20.70
CA THR A 327 7.02 -14.11 -20.28
C THR A 327 6.67 -15.26 -21.22
N ARG A 328 5.67 -15.08 -22.09
CA ARG A 328 5.07 -16.13 -22.95
C ARG A 328 4.62 -17.38 -22.17
N LYS A 329 4.36 -17.24 -20.87
CA LYS A 329 3.88 -18.31 -19.97
C LYS A 329 2.45 -18.04 -19.53
N ASN A 330 1.74 -19.10 -19.15
CA ASN A 330 0.37 -18.99 -18.67
C ASN A 330 0.33 -18.24 -17.31
N PRO A 331 -0.29 -17.04 -17.25
CA PRO A 331 -0.34 -16.23 -16.03
C PRO A 331 -1.21 -16.87 -14.94
N PHE A 332 -2.26 -17.60 -15.28
CA PHE A 332 -3.19 -18.14 -14.28
C PHE A 332 -2.56 -19.25 -13.41
N VAL A 333 -1.57 -19.96 -13.94
CA VAL A 333 -0.78 -20.93 -13.16
C VAL A 333 0.05 -20.21 -12.11
N TYR A 334 0.62 -19.06 -12.48
CA TYR A 334 1.39 -18.21 -11.56
C TYR A 334 0.49 -17.59 -10.48
N ILE A 335 -0.67 -17.04 -10.87
CA ILE A 335 -1.67 -16.48 -9.94
C ILE A 335 -2.18 -17.54 -8.96
N ARG A 336 -2.32 -18.80 -9.38
CA ARG A 336 -2.70 -19.89 -8.48
C ARG A 336 -1.71 -20.08 -7.33
N GLY A 337 -0.41 -19.90 -7.57
CA GLY A 337 0.62 -19.94 -6.53
C GLY A 337 0.53 -18.79 -5.53
N LEU A 338 -0.16 -17.70 -5.89
CA LEU A 338 -0.34 -16.48 -5.11
C LEU A 338 -1.69 -16.38 -4.42
N LEU A 339 -2.62 -17.31 -4.67
CA LEU A 339 -4.01 -17.23 -4.17
C LEU A 339 -4.06 -17.00 -2.65
N GLN A 340 -3.11 -17.59 -1.92
CA GLN A 340 -3.01 -17.39 -0.48
C GLN A 340 -2.74 -15.93 -0.14
N ALA A 341 -1.71 -15.31 -0.73
CA ALA A 341 -1.41 -13.91 -0.49
C ALA A 341 -2.57 -12.98 -0.91
N LEU A 342 -3.28 -13.30 -2.00
CA LEU A 342 -4.42 -12.51 -2.47
C LEU A 342 -5.62 -12.54 -1.51
N VAL A 343 -5.98 -13.72 -1.00
CA VAL A 343 -7.06 -13.86 0.01
C VAL A 343 -6.71 -13.10 1.30
N ILE A 344 -5.43 -13.15 1.67
CA ILE A 344 -4.89 -12.44 2.83
C ILE A 344 -4.97 -10.92 2.60
N ALA A 345 -4.59 -10.44 1.41
CA ALA A 345 -4.67 -9.02 1.06
C ALA A 345 -6.12 -8.50 1.06
N LEU A 346 -7.05 -9.32 0.57
CA LEU A 346 -8.48 -9.03 0.63
C LEU A 346 -9.00 -8.95 2.08
N ALA A 347 -8.49 -9.81 2.97
CA ALA A 347 -8.85 -9.80 4.37
C ALA A 347 -8.27 -8.57 5.10
N THR A 348 -6.97 -8.30 4.94
CA THR A 348 -6.25 -7.29 5.74
C THR A 348 -6.38 -5.86 5.21
N SER A 349 -6.72 -5.68 3.92
CA SER A 349 -6.71 -4.38 3.23
C SER A 349 -5.37 -3.63 3.35
N SER A 350 -4.24 -4.36 3.39
CA SER A 350 -2.92 -3.73 3.50
C SER A 350 -1.85 -4.47 2.72
N SER A 351 -1.33 -3.86 1.65
CA SER A 351 -0.24 -4.40 0.84
C SER A 351 1.01 -4.62 1.68
N SER A 352 1.37 -3.64 2.52
CA SER A 352 2.55 -3.76 3.39
C SER A 352 2.40 -4.89 4.43
N ALA A 353 1.21 -5.10 5.01
CA ALA A 353 0.98 -6.19 5.97
C ALA A 353 1.03 -7.58 5.31
N THR A 354 0.74 -7.67 4.01
CA THR A 354 0.77 -8.94 3.26
C THR A 354 2.12 -9.27 2.64
N LEU A 355 3.01 -8.28 2.51
CA LEU A 355 4.36 -8.42 1.95
C LEU A 355 5.12 -9.68 2.42
N PRO A 356 5.15 -10.03 3.72
CA PRO A 356 5.85 -11.24 4.18
C PRO A 356 5.30 -12.53 3.57
N ILE A 357 3.99 -12.60 3.37
CA ILE A 357 3.33 -13.79 2.80
C ILE A 357 3.47 -13.83 1.29
N THR A 358 3.37 -12.67 0.62
CA THR A 358 3.60 -12.55 -0.82
C THR A 358 5.02 -12.99 -1.16
N MET A 359 6.02 -12.55 -0.37
CA MET A 359 7.41 -13.00 -0.49
C MET A 359 7.51 -14.52 -0.40
N LYS A 360 6.92 -15.14 0.63
CA LYS A 360 6.94 -16.60 0.77
C LYS A 360 6.30 -17.31 -0.44
N CYS A 361 5.13 -16.86 -0.88
CA CYS A 361 4.43 -17.46 -2.02
C CYS A 361 5.24 -17.38 -3.32
N LEU A 362 5.97 -16.28 -3.54
CA LEU A 362 6.84 -16.14 -4.71
C LEU A 362 8.04 -17.08 -4.67
N LEU A 363 8.67 -17.22 -3.51
CA LEU A 363 9.86 -18.06 -3.36
C LEU A 363 9.53 -19.56 -3.41
N GLU A 364 8.47 -19.98 -2.71
CA GLU A 364 8.13 -21.40 -2.56
C GLU A 364 7.20 -21.91 -3.67
N ASN A 365 6.16 -21.15 -4.05
CA ASN A 365 5.15 -21.63 -4.99
C ASN A 365 5.45 -21.23 -6.44
N CYS A 366 6.00 -20.03 -6.64
CA CYS A 366 6.22 -19.48 -7.99
C CYS A 366 7.67 -19.66 -8.49
N GLY A 367 8.61 -20.00 -7.60
CA GLY A 367 10.01 -20.22 -7.93
C GLY A 367 10.75 -18.97 -8.43
N VAL A 368 10.38 -17.79 -7.94
CA VAL A 368 11.07 -16.53 -8.26
C VAL A 368 12.38 -16.44 -7.48
N ASP A 369 13.42 -15.90 -8.11
CA ASP A 369 14.71 -15.70 -7.48
C ASP A 369 14.61 -14.80 -6.23
N ARG A 370 15.37 -15.15 -5.18
CA ARG A 370 15.35 -14.45 -3.89
C ARG A 370 15.75 -13.00 -4.00
N GLN A 371 16.76 -12.68 -4.80
CA GLN A 371 17.27 -11.31 -4.95
C GLN A 371 16.22 -10.42 -5.61
N ILE A 372 15.55 -10.93 -6.65
CA ILE A 372 14.50 -10.21 -7.38
C ILE A 372 13.28 -9.98 -6.48
N ALA A 373 12.77 -11.02 -5.83
CA ALA A 373 11.60 -10.89 -4.95
C ALA A 373 11.87 -9.90 -3.80
N ARG A 374 13.06 -9.96 -3.19
CA ARG A 374 13.49 -9.07 -2.09
C ARG A 374 13.62 -7.61 -2.50
N PHE A 375 13.84 -7.33 -3.78
CA PHE A 375 13.90 -5.98 -4.32
C PHE A 375 12.53 -5.48 -4.80
N VAL A 376 11.89 -6.25 -5.68
CA VAL A 376 10.69 -5.82 -6.42
C VAL A 376 9.48 -5.64 -5.50
N LEU A 377 9.26 -6.55 -4.54
CA LEU A 377 8.06 -6.50 -3.70
C LEU A 377 8.05 -5.35 -2.67
N PRO A 378 9.11 -5.07 -1.90
CA PRO A 378 9.09 -3.94 -0.97
C PRO A 378 8.92 -2.59 -1.67
N VAL A 379 9.52 -2.44 -2.86
CA VAL A 379 9.38 -1.24 -3.70
C VAL A 379 7.96 -1.14 -4.27
N GLY A 380 7.40 -2.27 -4.74
CA GLY A 380 6.04 -2.36 -5.27
C GLY A 380 4.97 -2.00 -4.24
N ALA A 381 5.10 -2.52 -3.02
CA ALA A 381 4.15 -2.28 -1.93
C ALA A 381 3.99 -0.80 -1.53
N THR A 382 4.90 0.07 -1.99
CA THR A 382 4.82 1.53 -1.83
C THR A 382 4.53 2.28 -3.13
N ILE A 383 5.12 1.87 -4.26
CA ILE A 383 5.06 2.65 -5.52
C ILE A 383 3.94 2.16 -6.43
N ASN A 384 3.71 0.85 -6.52
CA ASN A 384 2.87 0.22 -7.51
C ASN A 384 1.44 0.03 -6.99
N MET A 385 0.73 1.14 -6.86
CA MET A 385 -0.64 1.16 -6.33
C MET A 385 -1.71 1.30 -7.43
N ASP A 386 -1.67 0.41 -8.42
CA ASP A 386 -2.59 0.37 -9.56
C ASP A 386 -4.08 0.56 -9.18
N GLY A 387 -4.56 -0.21 -8.20
CA GLY A 387 -5.94 -0.18 -7.75
C GLY A 387 -6.29 1.10 -7.00
N THR A 388 -5.33 1.72 -6.31
CA THR A 388 -5.50 3.03 -5.67
C THR A 388 -5.63 4.12 -6.72
N ALA A 389 -4.74 4.14 -7.71
CA ALA A 389 -4.75 5.13 -8.79
C ALA A 389 -6.04 5.05 -9.63
N LEU A 390 -6.48 3.82 -9.99
CA LEU A 390 -7.74 3.60 -10.69
C LEU A 390 -8.92 4.12 -9.88
N TYR A 391 -8.98 3.79 -8.58
CA TYR A 391 -10.02 4.26 -7.68
C TYR A 391 -10.06 5.78 -7.59
N GLU A 392 -8.91 6.43 -7.42
CA GLU A 392 -8.82 7.89 -7.28
C GLU A 392 -9.32 8.60 -8.53
N ALA A 393 -8.95 8.10 -9.71
CA ALA A 393 -9.44 8.65 -10.97
C ALA A 393 -10.97 8.49 -11.11
N VAL A 394 -11.50 7.30 -10.82
CA VAL A 394 -12.95 7.03 -10.89
C VAL A 394 -13.71 7.87 -9.86
N ALA A 395 -13.19 7.99 -8.64
CA ALA A 395 -13.80 8.78 -7.57
C ALA A 395 -13.84 10.28 -7.90
N ALA A 396 -12.79 10.81 -8.53
CA ALA A 396 -12.70 12.24 -8.85
C ALA A 396 -13.75 12.61 -9.89
N ILE A 397 -13.87 11.78 -10.93
CA ILE A 397 -14.85 11.98 -12.00
C ILE A 397 -16.27 11.75 -11.48
N PHE A 398 -16.48 10.74 -10.63
CA PHE A 398 -17.78 10.52 -9.99
C PHE A 398 -18.22 11.72 -9.15
N ILE A 399 -17.33 12.29 -8.31
CA ILE A 399 -17.62 13.49 -7.52
C ILE A 399 -17.92 14.68 -8.43
N ALA A 400 -17.19 14.83 -9.55
CA ALA A 400 -17.49 15.87 -10.53
C ALA A 400 -18.90 15.71 -11.11
N GLN A 401 -19.28 14.49 -11.49
CA GLN A 401 -20.61 14.18 -12.02
C GLN A 401 -21.73 14.45 -11.00
N VAL A 402 -21.52 14.10 -9.72
CA VAL A 402 -22.50 14.38 -8.64
C VAL A 402 -22.66 15.88 -8.37
N ASN A 403 -21.64 16.68 -8.68
CA ASN A 403 -21.65 18.12 -8.54
C ASN A 403 -22.14 18.86 -9.79
N ASP A 404 -22.64 18.14 -10.80
CA ASP A 404 -22.96 18.69 -12.13
C ASP A 404 -21.81 19.51 -12.73
N HIS A 405 -20.58 19.17 -12.36
CA HIS A 405 -19.37 19.81 -12.84
C HIS A 405 -18.79 19.01 -13.99
N GLU A 406 -19.03 19.46 -15.23
CA GLU A 406 -18.43 18.85 -16.41
C GLU A 406 -16.91 19.07 -16.41
N LEU A 407 -16.15 17.98 -16.49
CA LEU A 407 -14.69 18.03 -16.57
C LEU A 407 -14.26 18.19 -18.03
N ASP A 408 -13.47 19.23 -18.31
CA ASP A 408 -12.82 19.39 -19.61
C ASP A 408 -11.72 18.34 -19.82
N PHE A 409 -11.34 18.11 -21.08
CA PHE A 409 -10.23 17.21 -21.43
C PHE A 409 -8.93 17.57 -20.69
N GLY A 410 -8.64 18.86 -20.50
CA GLY A 410 -7.46 19.29 -19.73
C GLY A 410 -7.53 18.87 -18.25
N GLN A 411 -8.72 18.95 -17.65
CA GLN A 411 -8.94 18.50 -16.27
C GLN A 411 -8.85 16.97 -16.17
N LEU A 412 -9.32 16.24 -17.19
CA LEU A 412 -9.21 14.78 -17.23
C LEU A 412 -7.75 14.31 -17.27
N VAL A 413 -6.92 14.97 -18.07
CA VAL A 413 -5.46 14.72 -18.10
C VAL A 413 -4.84 15.05 -16.74
N THR A 414 -5.29 16.13 -16.11
CA THR A 414 -4.85 16.52 -14.76
C THR A 414 -5.18 15.43 -13.74
N VAL A 415 -6.44 14.94 -13.69
CA VAL A 415 -6.84 13.80 -12.84
C VAL A 415 -5.94 12.60 -13.12
N SER A 416 -5.66 12.29 -14.38
CA SER A 416 -4.86 11.12 -14.73
C SER A 416 -3.43 11.19 -14.17
N ILE A 417 -2.77 12.35 -14.31
CA ILE A 417 -1.40 12.56 -13.84
C ILE A 417 -1.38 12.62 -12.30
N THR A 418 -2.33 13.35 -11.70
CA THR A 418 -2.36 13.53 -10.25
C THR A 418 -2.75 12.27 -9.51
N ALA A 419 -3.68 11.45 -10.02
CA ALA A 419 -3.99 10.14 -9.45
C ALA A 419 -2.80 9.17 -9.55
N THR A 420 -2.08 9.18 -10.68
CA THR A 420 -0.85 8.37 -10.82
C THR A 420 0.20 8.80 -9.78
N ALA A 421 0.45 10.10 -9.64
CA ALA A 421 1.42 10.63 -8.69
C ALA A 421 1.00 10.43 -7.22
N ALA A 422 -0.28 10.67 -6.91
CA ALA A 422 -0.84 10.52 -5.57
C ALA A 422 -0.81 9.06 -5.10
N SER A 423 -1.02 8.10 -6.02
CA SER A 423 -0.93 6.67 -5.71
C SER A 423 0.47 6.21 -5.27
N ILE A 424 1.55 6.87 -5.72
CA ILE A 424 2.92 6.59 -5.29
C ILE A 424 3.14 7.08 -3.84
N GLY A 425 2.45 8.16 -3.46
CA GLY A 425 2.48 8.72 -2.11
C GLY A 425 1.55 8.00 -1.13
N ALA A 426 0.65 7.14 -1.61
CA ALA A 426 -0.24 6.37 -0.76
C ALA A 426 0.56 5.30 0.01
N ALA A 427 0.39 5.25 1.33
CA ALA A 427 1.00 4.20 2.13
C ALA A 427 0.24 2.87 1.95
N GLY A 428 0.93 1.73 2.01
CA GLY A 428 0.32 0.39 1.85
C GLY A 428 -0.50 -0.08 3.06
N ILE A 429 -1.20 0.85 3.71
CA ILE A 429 -2.03 0.68 4.89
C ILE A 429 -3.52 0.85 4.51
N PRO A 430 -4.45 0.31 5.31
CA PRO A 430 -5.88 0.44 5.01
C PRO A 430 -6.30 1.90 4.91
N GLN A 431 -7.21 2.19 3.96
CA GLN A 431 -7.81 3.51 3.73
C GLN A 431 -6.84 4.64 3.35
N ALA A 432 -5.59 4.34 2.99
CA ALA A 432 -4.61 5.36 2.59
C ALA A 432 -5.07 6.18 1.36
N GLY A 433 -5.79 5.53 0.42
CA GLY A 433 -6.30 6.16 -0.80
C GLY A 433 -7.27 7.33 -0.57
N LEU A 434 -7.96 7.37 0.58
CA LEU A 434 -8.85 8.50 0.91
C LEU A 434 -8.08 9.78 1.25
N VAL A 435 -6.87 9.65 1.81
CA VAL A 435 -6.05 10.81 2.17
C VAL A 435 -5.43 11.43 0.92
N THR A 436 -4.93 10.59 0.01
CA THR A 436 -4.35 11.00 -1.27
C THR A 436 -5.40 11.52 -2.25
N MET A 437 -6.66 11.12 -2.10
CA MET A 437 -7.80 11.65 -2.86
C MET A 437 -7.96 13.17 -2.77
N VAL A 438 -7.61 13.78 -1.62
CA VAL A 438 -7.66 15.24 -1.43
C VAL A 438 -6.78 15.96 -2.46
N ILE A 439 -5.61 15.39 -2.76
CA ILE A 439 -4.66 15.93 -3.74
C ILE A 439 -5.27 15.91 -5.14
N VAL A 440 -5.92 14.80 -5.51
CA VAL A 440 -6.55 14.63 -6.82
C VAL A 440 -7.73 15.60 -6.99
N LEU A 441 -8.63 15.70 -6.01
CA LEU A 441 -9.78 16.61 -6.08
C LEU A 441 -9.37 18.09 -6.14
N THR A 442 -8.44 18.50 -5.27
CA THR A 442 -7.96 19.88 -5.25
C THR A 442 -7.22 20.27 -6.53
N SER A 443 -6.57 19.31 -7.21
CA SER A 443 -5.87 19.57 -8.48
C SER A 443 -6.80 19.98 -9.62
N VAL A 444 -8.07 19.57 -9.57
CA VAL A 444 -9.09 19.92 -10.57
C VAL A 444 -10.14 20.91 -10.06
N GLY A 445 -9.98 21.42 -8.84
CA GLY A 445 -10.86 22.42 -8.25
C GLY A 445 -12.14 21.86 -7.62
N LEU A 446 -12.21 20.55 -7.35
CA LEU A 446 -13.37 19.93 -6.69
C LEU A 446 -13.26 20.01 -5.15
N PRO A 447 -14.37 20.22 -4.43
CA PRO A 447 -14.37 20.34 -2.98
C PRO A 447 -14.07 19.00 -2.28
N PRO A 448 -13.03 18.90 -1.41
CA PRO A 448 -12.68 17.65 -0.73
C PRO A 448 -13.73 17.15 0.27
N ALA A 449 -14.68 17.99 0.68
CA ALA A 449 -15.77 17.61 1.58
C ALA A 449 -16.64 16.47 1.01
N ASP A 450 -16.72 16.38 -0.33
CA ASP A 450 -17.48 15.34 -1.01
C ASP A 450 -16.83 13.95 -0.91
N ILE A 451 -15.60 13.82 -0.39
CA ILE A 451 -15.00 12.51 -0.04
C ILE A 451 -15.88 11.76 0.99
N SER A 452 -16.59 12.49 1.85
CA SER A 452 -17.51 11.89 2.84
C SER A 452 -18.57 10.97 2.20
N LEU A 453 -18.97 11.24 0.95
CA LEU A 453 -19.94 10.44 0.19
C LEU A 453 -19.42 9.02 -0.07
N ILE A 454 -18.13 8.87 -0.35
CA ILE A 454 -17.53 7.58 -0.75
C ILE A 454 -16.89 6.82 0.43
N VAL A 455 -16.61 7.49 1.56
CA VAL A 455 -16.00 6.88 2.76
C VAL A 455 -16.78 5.65 3.24
N ALA A 456 -18.11 5.69 3.15
CA ALA A 456 -18.97 4.62 3.66
C ALA A 456 -18.84 3.29 2.89
N ILE A 457 -18.46 3.33 1.61
CA ILE A 457 -18.25 2.14 0.76
C ILE A 457 -16.76 1.80 0.57
N ASP A 458 -15.85 2.74 0.85
CA ASP A 458 -14.41 2.58 0.68
C ASP A 458 -13.88 1.35 1.42
N TRP A 459 -14.43 1.01 2.60
CA TRP A 459 -13.97 -0.15 3.37
C TRP A 459 -14.06 -1.49 2.61
N VAL A 460 -15.00 -1.62 1.65
CA VAL A 460 -15.11 -2.79 0.76
C VAL A 460 -14.15 -2.65 -0.40
N LEU A 461 -14.20 -1.50 -1.10
CA LEU A 461 -13.39 -1.25 -2.29
C LEU A 461 -11.89 -1.37 -1.99
N ASP A 462 -11.47 -0.89 -0.82
CA ASP A 462 -10.08 -0.95 -0.33
C ASP A 462 -9.51 -2.37 -0.31
N ARG A 463 -10.34 -3.37 -0.01
CA ARG A 463 -9.96 -4.78 -0.01
C ARG A 463 -9.57 -5.25 -1.41
N PHE A 464 -10.39 -4.89 -2.40
CA PHE A 464 -10.14 -5.25 -3.80
C PHE A 464 -8.96 -4.47 -4.36
N ARG A 465 -8.84 -3.16 -4.05
CA ARG A 465 -7.67 -2.35 -4.43
C ARG A 465 -6.37 -3.00 -3.93
N THR A 466 -6.32 -3.33 -2.65
CA THR A 466 -5.16 -3.98 -2.03
C THR A 466 -4.82 -5.30 -2.72
N MET A 467 -5.82 -6.14 -3.00
CA MET A 467 -5.63 -7.41 -3.69
C MET A 467 -5.02 -7.22 -5.09
N ILE A 468 -5.47 -6.22 -5.85
CA ILE A 468 -4.93 -5.90 -7.18
C ILE A 468 -3.50 -5.33 -7.09
N ASN A 469 -3.22 -4.46 -6.12
CA ASN A 469 -1.86 -3.93 -5.91
C ASN A 469 -0.86 -5.07 -5.64
N VAL A 470 -1.21 -5.99 -4.72
CA VAL A 470 -0.37 -7.16 -4.39
C VAL A 470 -0.22 -8.11 -5.60
N LEU A 471 -1.26 -8.27 -6.40
CA LEU A 471 -1.20 -9.05 -7.63
C LEU A 471 -0.24 -8.41 -8.66
N GLY A 472 -0.32 -7.09 -8.84
CA GLY A 472 0.57 -6.32 -9.71
C GLY A 472 2.03 -6.49 -9.34
N ASP A 473 2.36 -6.35 -8.05
CA ASP A 473 3.73 -6.53 -7.52
C ASP A 473 4.27 -7.94 -7.78
N ALA A 474 3.43 -8.94 -7.52
CA ALA A 474 3.82 -10.33 -7.67
C ALA A 474 4.02 -10.73 -9.14
N LEU A 475 3.19 -10.22 -10.05
CA LEU A 475 3.36 -10.42 -11.50
C LEU A 475 4.58 -9.67 -12.02
N ALA A 476 4.82 -8.44 -11.55
CA ALA A 476 6.02 -7.68 -11.89
C ALA A 476 7.29 -8.45 -11.50
N ALA A 477 7.34 -9.03 -10.29
CA ALA A 477 8.47 -9.85 -9.86
C ALA A 477 8.73 -11.05 -10.80
N GLY A 478 7.66 -11.70 -11.29
CA GLY A 478 7.77 -12.79 -12.26
C GLY A 478 8.23 -12.35 -13.65
N ILE A 479 7.78 -11.17 -14.10
CA ILE A 479 8.22 -10.56 -15.38
C ILE A 479 9.70 -10.17 -15.29
N MET A 480 10.10 -9.50 -14.21
CA MET A 480 11.49 -9.11 -13.97
C MET A 480 12.41 -10.33 -13.87
N ALA A 481 11.95 -11.40 -13.22
CA ALA A 481 12.68 -12.68 -13.19
C ALA A 481 12.91 -13.28 -14.57
N HIS A 482 11.96 -13.11 -15.49
CA HIS A 482 12.13 -13.56 -16.86
C HIS A 482 13.07 -12.66 -17.67
N LEU A 483 12.87 -11.33 -17.61
CA LEU A 483 13.63 -10.35 -18.38
C LEU A 483 15.09 -10.26 -17.95
N CYS A 484 15.35 -10.29 -16.64
CA CYS A 484 16.69 -10.17 -16.08
C CYS A 484 17.42 -11.52 -15.95
N LYS A 485 16.83 -12.65 -16.38
CA LYS A 485 17.41 -13.99 -16.23
C LYS A 485 18.89 -14.08 -16.66
N LYS A 486 19.24 -13.43 -17.77
CA LYS A 486 20.61 -13.41 -18.33
C LYS A 486 21.63 -12.67 -17.45
N ASP A 487 21.19 -11.72 -16.63
CA ASP A 487 22.08 -11.02 -15.70
C ASP A 487 22.42 -11.91 -14.50
N PHE A 488 21.45 -12.72 -14.06
CA PHE A 488 21.62 -13.63 -12.93
C PHE A 488 22.38 -14.92 -13.30
N GLU A 489 22.25 -15.41 -14.53
CA GLU A 489 23.08 -16.53 -15.01
C GLU A 489 24.57 -16.16 -15.10
N LYS A 490 24.89 -14.87 -15.34
CA LYS A 490 26.27 -14.39 -15.36
C LYS A 490 26.87 -14.23 -13.97
N SER A 491 26.11 -13.75 -12.98
CA SER A 491 26.61 -13.58 -11.61
C SER A 491 26.91 -14.92 -10.92
N VAL A 492 26.09 -15.95 -11.16
CA VAL A 492 26.35 -17.32 -10.67
C VAL A 492 27.58 -17.92 -11.34
N ALA A 493 27.76 -17.75 -12.65
CA ALA A 493 28.95 -18.24 -13.35
C ALA A 493 30.28 -17.57 -12.91
N LEU A 494 30.22 -16.33 -12.40
CA LEU A 494 31.36 -15.63 -11.78
C LEU A 494 31.63 -16.10 -10.34
N SER A 495 30.59 -16.53 -9.62
CA SER A 495 30.66 -17.10 -8.26
C SER A 495 31.18 -18.55 -8.25
N ASP A 496 30.87 -19.33 -9.29
CA ASP A 496 31.25 -20.75 -9.41
C ASP A 496 32.59 -20.97 -10.14
N ALA A 497 33.33 -19.90 -10.48
CA ALA A 497 34.74 -20.05 -10.83
C ALA A 497 35.45 -20.68 -9.63
N PRO A 498 36.22 -21.77 -9.81
CA PRO A 498 36.89 -22.42 -8.70
C PRO A 498 37.70 -21.36 -7.97
N LEU A 499 37.42 -21.19 -6.67
CA LEU A 499 38.28 -20.49 -5.74
C LEU A 499 39.67 -21.12 -5.90
N LEU A 500 40.50 -20.52 -6.75
CA LEU A 500 41.95 -20.67 -6.66
C LEU A 500 42.25 -20.41 -5.19
N PRO A 501 42.94 -21.31 -4.49
CA PRO A 501 43.18 -21.15 -3.07
C PRO A 501 43.82 -19.78 -2.89
N HIS A 502 43.06 -18.84 -2.31
CA HIS A 502 43.56 -17.51 -1.99
C HIS A 502 44.84 -17.75 -1.18
N ARG A 503 46.00 -17.39 -1.76
CA ARG A 503 47.22 -17.22 -0.98
C ARG A 503 46.83 -16.28 0.16
N CYS A 504 46.87 -16.76 1.39
CA CYS A 504 46.72 -15.91 2.55
C CYS A 504 47.64 -14.70 2.38
N ASP A 505 47.10 -13.50 2.48
CA ASP A 505 47.90 -12.29 2.49
C ASP A 505 48.88 -12.38 3.68
N CYS A 506 50.16 -12.53 3.38
CA CYS A 506 51.22 -12.48 4.38
C CYS A 506 51.57 -11.00 4.62
N MET A 507 51.61 -10.57 5.88
CA MET A 507 52.29 -9.31 6.22
C MET A 507 53.79 -9.60 6.34
N PHE A 508 54.59 -8.83 5.62
CA PHE A 508 56.04 -8.81 5.72
C PHE A 508 56.43 -7.71 6.70
N GLU A 509 56.96 -8.09 7.86
CA GLU A 509 57.50 -7.16 8.85
C GLU A 509 59.02 -7.13 8.65
N VAL A 510 59.58 -5.93 8.42
CA VAL A 510 61.02 -5.74 8.21
C VAL A 510 61.63 -5.31 9.54
N ASP A 511 62.46 -6.16 10.12
CA ASP A 511 63.23 -5.86 11.34
C ASP A 511 64.73 -5.87 11.00
N GLY A 512 65.27 -4.67 10.76
CA GLY A 512 66.63 -4.51 10.21
C GLY A 512 66.77 -5.11 8.81
N ASP A 513 67.77 -5.98 8.62
CA ASP A 513 68.07 -6.65 7.33
C ASP A 513 67.27 -7.94 7.09
N ASN A 514 66.38 -8.33 8.01
CA ASN A 514 65.59 -9.57 7.90
C ASN A 514 64.11 -9.28 7.65
N VAL A 515 63.52 -10.00 6.70
CA VAL A 515 62.09 -9.97 6.37
C VAL A 515 61.41 -11.18 7.00
N LEU A 516 60.49 -10.96 7.95
CA LEU A 516 59.72 -12.01 8.61
C LEU A 516 58.30 -12.05 8.03
N GLU A 517 57.89 -13.23 7.55
CA GLU A 517 56.57 -13.49 6.98
C GLU A 517 55.64 -14.01 8.09
N ARG A 518 54.57 -13.27 8.42
CA ARG A 518 53.55 -13.70 9.40
C ARG A 518 52.18 -13.89 8.74
N PRO A 519 51.48 -15.02 8.98
CA PRO A 519 50.11 -15.21 8.51
C PRO A 519 49.14 -14.33 9.31
N VAL A 520 48.24 -13.64 8.61
CA VAL A 520 47.18 -12.84 9.22
C VAL A 520 46.12 -13.77 9.85
N PRO A 521 45.75 -13.61 11.13
CA PRO A 521 44.71 -14.44 11.74
C PRO A 521 43.34 -14.12 11.12
N CYS A 522 42.79 -15.05 10.35
CA CYS A 522 41.38 -15.02 9.93
C CYS A 522 40.49 -15.37 11.14
N TYR A 523 39.80 -14.39 11.70
CA TYR A 523 38.76 -14.65 12.70
C TYR A 523 37.54 -15.25 12.01
N ASN A 524 37.30 -16.55 12.26
CA ASN A 524 36.10 -17.24 11.81
C ASN A 524 35.00 -17.02 12.86
N LEU A 525 33.96 -16.25 12.52
CA LEU A 525 32.93 -15.78 13.47
C LEU A 525 31.97 -16.89 13.99
N CYS A 526 32.24 -18.16 13.71
CA CYS A 526 31.44 -19.31 14.15
C CYS A 526 31.94 -19.94 15.47
N GLN A 527 32.83 -19.27 16.22
CA GLN A 527 33.41 -19.81 17.46
C GLN A 527 33.17 -18.95 18.73
N VAL A 528 32.16 -18.09 18.75
CA VAL A 528 31.77 -17.35 19.98
C VAL A 528 30.35 -17.71 20.40
#